data_AF-A0A2M7THN1-F1
#
_entry.id   AF-A0A2M7THN1-F1
#
_cell.length_a   1.000
_cell.length_b   1.000
_cell.length_c   1.000
_cell.angle_alpha   90.00
_cell.angle_beta   90.00
_cell.angle_gamma   90.00
#
_symmetry.space_group_name_H-M   'P 1'
#
loop_
_entity.id
_entity.type
_entity.pdbx_description
1 polymer ?
#
loop_
_entity_poly.entity_id
_entity_poly.type
_entity_poly.pdbx_seq_one_letter_code
_entity_poly.pdbx_strand_id
1 'polypeptide(L)'
;MDKVPLKNYILAGGAIDLLTAIFVLFAQGRLPPQVPLFYGLPLGEDQLTKPVFLLIPAILSGLIILFNLLLARLTKDDFLKKAFAVAGLASAVFAGITTLKIIFLVGNF
;
A
#
# COMPACT_ATOMS: atom_id res chain seq x y z
N MET A 1 12.47 -26.62 -0.62
CA MET A 1 11.89 -25.26 -0.48
C MET A 1 11.06 -25.26 0.78
N ASP A 2 11.57 -24.69 1.86
CA ASP A 2 10.77 -24.54 3.08
C ASP A 2 9.51 -23.75 2.75
N LYS A 3 8.35 -24.27 3.16
CA LYS A 3 7.07 -23.57 2.97
C LYS A 3 7.18 -22.19 3.62
N VAL A 4 7.01 -21.13 2.84
CA VAL A 4 6.91 -19.77 3.38
C VAL A 4 5.71 -19.75 4.33
N PRO A 5 5.91 -19.56 5.65
CA PRO A 5 4.80 -19.53 6.58
C PRO A 5 3.90 -18.33 6.27
N LEU A 6 2.60 -18.50 6.47
CA LEU A 6 1.60 -17.46 6.23
C LEU A 6 1.58 -16.93 4.77
N LYS A 7 1.83 -17.79 3.77
CA LYS A 7 1.71 -17.44 2.34
C LYS A 7 0.40 -16.71 2.00
N ASN A 8 -0.71 -17.10 2.62
CA ASN A 8 -2.01 -16.47 2.41
C ASN A 8 -2.02 -14.97 2.79
N TYR A 9 -1.23 -14.56 3.79
CA TYR A 9 -1.14 -13.16 4.23
C TYR A 9 -0.38 -12.33 3.20
N ILE A 10 0.69 -12.89 2.63
CA ILE A 10 1.46 -12.25 1.55
C ILE A 10 0.58 -12.10 0.30
N LEU A 11 -0.16 -13.14 -0.07
CA LEU A 11 -1.10 -13.09 -1.19
C LEU A 11 -2.23 -12.10 -0.95
N ALA A 12 -2.79 -12.06 0.26
CA ALA A 12 -3.82 -11.09 0.63
C ALA A 12 -3.28 -9.65 0.56
N GLY A 13 -2.08 -9.39 1.08
CA GLY A 13 -1.43 -8.07 0.96
C GLY A 13 -1.26 -7.64 -0.49
N GLY A 14 -0.72 -8.52 -1.34
CA GLY A 14 -0.59 -8.23 -2.77
C GLY A 14 -1.94 -8.03 -3.48
N ALA A 15 -2.99 -8.76 -3.09
CA ALA A 15 -4.33 -8.55 -3.61
C ALA A 15 -4.90 -7.19 -3.18
N ILE A 16 -4.67 -6.76 -1.93
CA ILE A 16 -5.07 -5.43 -1.44
C ILE A 16 -4.35 -4.33 -2.23
N ASP A 17 -3.03 -4.45 -2.46
CA ASP A 17 -2.27 -3.47 -3.25
C ASP A 17 -2.78 -3.38 -4.70
N LEU A 18 -3.04 -4.54 -5.33
CA LEU A 18 -3.59 -4.60 -6.68
C LEU A 18 -4.98 -3.96 -6.76
N LEU A 19 -5.88 -4.30 -5.85
CA LEU A 19 -7.22 -3.72 -5.80
C LEU A 19 -7.18 -2.22 -5.53
N THR A 20 -6.29 -1.78 -4.63
CA THR A 20 -6.06 -0.35 -4.34
C THR A 20 -5.58 0.38 -5.58
N ALA A 21 -4.57 -0.15 -6.28
CA ALA A 21 -4.05 0.44 -7.51
C ALA A 21 -5.12 0.50 -8.62
N ILE A 22 -5.89 -0.57 -8.81
CA ILE A 22 -7.02 -0.61 -9.75
C ILE A 22 -8.05 0.47 -9.40
N PHE A 23 -8.42 0.59 -8.13
CA PHE A 23 -9.37 1.60 -7.67
C PHE A 23 -8.86 3.03 -7.93
N VAL A 24 -7.58 3.31 -7.68
CA VAL A 24 -6.95 4.60 -8.00
C VAL A 24 -7.05 4.92 -9.48
N LEU A 25 -6.80 3.94 -10.36
CA LEU A 25 -6.89 4.11 -11.81
C LEU A 25 -8.34 4.39 -12.25
N PHE A 26 -9.32 3.70 -11.68
CA PHE A 26 -10.74 3.96 -11.95
C PHE A 26 -11.22 5.31 -11.40
N ALA A 27 -10.63 5.79 -10.30
CA ALA A 27 -11.02 7.04 -9.66
C ALA A 27 -10.46 8.29 -10.37
N GLN A 28 -9.49 8.17 -11.28
CA GLN A 28 -8.80 9.32 -11.90
C GLN A 28 -9.76 10.36 -12.50
N GLY A 29 -10.86 9.93 -13.12
CA GLY A 29 -11.85 10.83 -13.73
C GLY A 29 -12.81 11.52 -12.75
N ARG A 30 -12.79 11.14 -11.47
CA ARG A 30 -13.63 11.71 -10.39
C ARG A 30 -12.83 12.49 -9.35
N LEU A 31 -11.51 12.54 -9.51
CA LEU A 31 -10.61 13.26 -8.62
C LEU A 31 -10.32 14.66 -9.17
N PRO A 32 -10.12 15.66 -8.30
CA PRO A 32 -9.65 16.97 -8.72
C PRO A 32 -8.25 16.88 -9.35
N PRO A 33 -7.81 17.92 -10.10
CA PRO A 33 -6.48 17.94 -10.73
C PRO A 33 -5.31 17.78 -9.76
N GLN A 34 -5.53 18.08 -8.48
CA GLN A 34 -4.56 17.97 -7.41
C GLN A 34 -5.19 17.30 -6.19
N VAL A 35 -4.46 16.38 -5.55
CA VAL A 35 -4.90 15.64 -4.36
C VAL A 35 -3.86 15.72 -3.24
N PRO A 36 -4.27 15.77 -1.97
CA PRO A 36 -3.36 15.83 -0.84
C PRO A 36 -2.82 14.45 -0.50
N LEU A 37 -1.61 14.12 -0.91
CA LEU A 37 -0.95 12.86 -0.52
C LEU A 37 -0.05 13.06 0.71
N PHE A 38 0.59 14.22 0.83
CA PHE A 38 1.65 14.46 1.82
C PHE A 38 1.14 15.17 3.07
N TYR A 39 0.15 14.60 3.77
CA TYR A 39 -0.46 15.21 4.97
C TYR A 39 0.50 15.52 6.13
N GLY A 40 1.74 15.05 6.09
CA GLY A 40 2.78 15.40 7.07
C GLY A 40 3.45 16.76 6.81
N LEU A 41 3.20 17.37 5.66
CA LEU A 41 3.74 18.69 5.29
C LEU A 41 2.80 19.84 5.72
N PRO A 42 3.30 21.08 5.79
CA PRO A 42 2.47 22.25 6.05
C PRO A 42 1.28 22.34 5.07
N LEU A 43 0.16 22.87 5.56
CA LEU A 43 -1.03 23.10 4.74
C LEU A 43 -0.68 24.06 3.59
N GLY A 44 -0.98 23.65 2.35
CA GLY A 44 -0.71 24.43 1.15
C GLY A 44 -0.30 23.55 -0.03
N GLU A 45 0.38 24.16 -1.00
CA GLU A 45 0.83 23.51 -2.24
C GLU A 45 1.76 22.31 -1.99
N ASP A 46 2.56 22.34 -0.92
CA ASP A 46 3.52 21.28 -0.59
C ASP A 46 2.83 19.94 -0.29
N GLN A 47 1.56 19.95 0.12
CA GLN A 47 0.78 18.75 0.41
C GLN A 47 0.22 18.09 -0.85
N LEU A 48 0.11 18.85 -1.94
CA LEU A 48 -0.66 18.51 -3.13
C LEU A 48 0.18 17.79 -4.18
N THR A 49 -0.46 16.87 -4.89
CA THR A 49 0.18 16.12 -5.98
C THR A 49 -0.84 15.70 -7.03
N LYS A 50 -0.37 15.09 -8.12
CA LYS A 50 -1.25 14.58 -9.19
C LYS A 50 -2.01 13.34 -8.71
N PRO A 51 -3.29 13.15 -9.07
CA PRO A 51 -4.08 11.98 -8.68
C PRO A 51 -3.44 10.61 -8.95
N VAL A 52 -2.63 10.50 -10.01
CA VAL A 52 -1.90 9.25 -10.34
C VAL A 52 -0.87 8.87 -9.27
N PHE A 53 -0.40 9.81 -8.46
CA PHE A 53 0.55 9.54 -7.38
C PHE A 53 -0.12 8.89 -6.16
N LEU A 54 -1.45 8.75 -6.13
CA LEU A 54 -2.12 7.87 -5.18
C LEU A 54 -1.80 6.38 -5.39
N LEU A 55 -1.07 6.03 -6.46
CA LEU A 55 -0.45 4.71 -6.61
C LEU A 55 0.75 4.50 -5.67
N ILE A 56 1.38 5.56 -5.16
CA ILE A 56 2.59 5.49 -4.34
C ILE A 56 2.40 4.61 -3.09
N PRO A 57 1.33 4.76 -2.28
CA PRO A 57 1.10 3.89 -1.13
C PRO A 57 1.10 2.39 -1.47
N ALA A 58 0.40 1.99 -2.54
CA ALA A 58 0.33 0.59 -2.99
C ALA A 58 1.69 0.09 -3.52
N ILE A 59 2.42 0.92 -4.27
CA ILE A 59 3.76 0.59 -4.76
C ILE A 59 4.73 0.38 -3.59
N LEU A 60 4.73 1.30 -2.61
CA LEU A 60 5.60 1.21 -1.45
C LEU A 60 5.26 0.00 -0.57
N SER A 61 3.98 -0.29 -0.37
CA SER A 61 3.59 -1.51 0.34
C SER A 61 4.02 -2.78 -0.40
N GLY A 62 3.85 -2.84 -1.72
CA GLY A 62 4.33 -3.95 -2.55
C GLY A 62 5.84 -4.15 -2.42
N LEU A 63 6.62 -3.07 -2.40
CA LEU A 63 8.07 -3.13 -2.15
C LEU A 63 8.39 -3.64 -0.73
N ILE A 64 7.64 -3.22 0.28
CA ILE A 64 7.75 -3.75 1.66
C ILE A 64 7.47 -5.26 1.68
N ILE A 65 6.43 -5.72 0.99
CA ILE A 65 6.09 -7.16 0.91
C ILE A 65 7.23 -7.94 0.23
N LEU A 66 7.77 -7.44 -0.89
CA LEU A 66 8.88 -8.08 -1.59
C LEU A 66 10.15 -8.14 -0.73
N PHE A 67 10.47 -7.04 -0.05
CA PHE A 67 11.61 -6.98 0.87
C PHE A 67 11.44 -7.93 2.06
N ASN A 68 10.25 -7.96 2.67
CA ASN A 68 9.92 -8.89 3.74
C ASN A 68 10.00 -10.35 3.30
N LEU A 69 9.59 -10.67 2.07
CA LEU A 69 9.73 -12.01 1.49
C LEU A 69 11.20 -12.39 1.30
N LEU A 70 12.05 -11.45 0.88
CA LEU A 70 13.49 -11.67 0.79
C LEU A 70 14.09 -11.97 2.16
N LEU A 71 13.79 -11.15 3.18
CA LEU A 71 14.25 -11.36 4.55
C LEU A 71 13.76 -12.70 5.13
N ALA A 72 12.51 -13.08 4.87
CA ALA A 72 11.94 -14.35 5.30
C ALA A 72 12.65 -15.57 4.70
N ARG A 73 13.26 -15.44 3.51
CA ARG A 73 14.07 -16.50 2.88
C ARG A 73 15.49 -16.59 3.46
N LEU A 74 16.02 -15.48 3.98
CA LEU A 74 17.37 -15.43 4.54
C LEU A 74 17.42 -15.88 6.00
N THR A 75 16.32 -15.72 6.75
CA THR A 75 16.25 -16.16 8.14
C THR A 75 15.81 -17.62 8.27
N LYS A 76 16.36 -18.31 9.28
CA LYS A 76 15.90 -19.65 9.69
C LYS A 76 14.80 -19.60 10.75
N ASP A 77 14.64 -18.45 11.42
CA ASP A 77 13.70 -18.27 12.53
C ASP A 77 12.25 -18.16 12.03
N ASP A 78 11.40 -19.08 12.45
CA ASP A 78 10.00 -19.13 12.02
C ASP A 78 9.12 -18.03 12.62
N PHE A 79 9.46 -17.49 13.79
CA PHE A 79 8.79 -16.34 14.35
C PHE A 79 9.04 -15.09 13.49
N LEU A 80 10.30 -14.85 13.09
CA LEU A 80 10.65 -13.74 12.20
C LEU A 80 9.97 -13.85 10.83
N LYS A 81 9.92 -15.05 10.24
CA LYS A 81 9.19 -15.25 8.97
C LYS A 81 7.71 -14.89 9.08
N LYS A 82 7.06 -15.26 10.19
CA LYS A 82 5.66 -14.89 10.46
C LYS A 82 5.51 -13.39 10.67
N ALA A 83 6.40 -12.77 11.42
CA ALA A 83 6.42 -11.33 11.65
C ALA A 83 6.53 -10.55 10.32
N PHE A 84 7.42 -10.96 9.41
CA PHE A 84 7.55 -10.36 8.09
C PHE A 84 6.28 -10.47 7.23
N ALA A 85 5.60 -11.62 7.26
CA ALA A 85 4.33 -11.82 6.55
C ALA A 85 3.22 -10.92 7.11
N VAL A 86 3.10 -10.81 8.44
CA VAL A 86 2.12 -9.94 9.10
C VAL A 86 2.43 -8.47 8.84
N ALA A 87 3.69 -8.05 8.92
CA ALA A 87 4.11 -6.69 8.63
C ALA A 87 3.82 -6.29 7.17
N GLY A 88 4.02 -7.21 6.22
CA GLY A 88 3.66 -7.00 4.82
C GLY A 88 2.15 -6.83 4.61
N LEU A 89 1.33 -7.66 5.28
CA LEU A 89 -0.13 -7.49 5.23
C LEU A 89 -0.57 -6.17 5.87
N ALA A 90 0.00 -5.80 7.01
CA ALA A 90 -0.32 -4.57 7.71
C ALA A 90 0.01 -3.32 6.87
N SER A 91 1.16 -3.32 6.17
CA SER A 91 1.52 -2.22 5.29
C SER A 91 0.52 -2.05 4.14
N ALA A 92 0.04 -3.15 3.55
CA ALA A 92 -0.95 -3.11 2.46
C ALA A 92 -2.29 -2.58 2.95
N VAL A 93 -2.74 -3.02 4.14
CA VAL A 93 -3.96 -2.51 4.77
C VAL A 93 -3.85 -1.00 5.03
N PHE A 94 -2.73 -0.51 5.59
CA PHE A 94 -2.54 0.91 5.82
C PHE A 94 -2.42 1.72 4.53
N ALA A 95 -1.76 1.19 3.51
CA ALA A 95 -1.69 1.81 2.18
C ALA A 95 -3.10 1.94 1.55
N GLY A 96 -3.89 0.87 1.61
CA GLY A 96 -5.28 0.85 1.14
C GLY A 96 -6.15 1.85 1.88
N ILE A 97 -6.14 1.84 3.22
CA ILE A 97 -6.91 2.78 4.05
C ILE A 97 -6.52 4.23 3.74
N THR A 98 -5.22 4.52 3.67
CA THR A 98 -4.72 5.88 3.38
C THR A 98 -5.22 6.36 2.01
N THR A 99 -5.11 5.50 1.00
CA THR A 99 -5.52 5.82 -0.37
C THR A 99 -7.03 6.04 -0.47
N LEU A 100 -7.83 5.14 0.11
CA LEU A 100 -9.28 5.27 0.14
C LEU A 100 -9.72 6.52 0.89
N LYS A 101 -9.09 6.83 2.01
CA LYS A 101 -9.39 8.04 2.78
C LYS A 101 -9.15 9.31 1.96
N ILE A 102 -8.05 9.37 1.19
CA ILE A 102 -7.79 10.51 0.29
C ILE A 102 -8.89 10.60 -0.77
N ILE A 103 -9.15 9.48 -1.44
CA ILE A 103 -10.14 9.44 -2.53
C ILE A 103 -11.52 9.86 -2.03
N PHE A 104 -11.98 9.39 -0.88
CA PHE A 104 -13.28 9.78 -0.34
C PHE A 104 -13.32 11.18 0.27
N LEU A 105 -12.17 11.74 0.67
CA LEU A 105 -12.09 13.12 1.15
C LEU A 105 -12.28 14.14 0.02
N VAL A 106 -11.73 13.86 -1.17
CA VAL A 106 -11.67 14.85 -2.27
C VAL A 106 -12.41 14.43 -3.53
N GLY A 107 -12.81 13.17 -3.64
CA GLY A 107 -13.51 12.65 -4.81
C GLY A 107 -14.95 13.15 -4.86
N ASN A 108 -15.38 13.54 -6.05
CA ASN A 108 -16.76 13.93 -6.33
C ASN A 108 -17.50 12.74 -6.93
N PHE A 109 -18.23 12.01 -6.09
CA PHE A 109 -18.96 10.79 -6.44
C PHE A 109 -20.45 11.01 -6.59
#